data_AF-A0AAD5CDH4-F1
#
_entry.id   AF-A0AAD5CDH4-F1
#
_cell.length_a   1.000
_cell.length_b   1.000
_cell.length_c   1.000
_cell.angle_alpha   90.00
_cell.angle_beta   90.00
_cell.angle_gamma   90.00
#
_symmetry.space_group_name_H-M   'P 1'
#
loop_
_entity.id
_entity.type
_entity.pdbx_description
1 polymer ?
#
loop_
_entity_poly.entity_id
_entity_poly.type
_entity_poly.pdbx_seq_one_letter_code
_entity_poly.pdbx_strand_id
1 'polypeptide(L)'
;AAVRSRAVGLRCYDCPAAISSTTTAAAATLSNILNSGVIACLRAQSADVALEAARAAITAGVSVLEIVVSTPGVFQVLHQLVQDFPSTTLGCNMKPLRIRHDLGPFLS
;
A
#
# COMPACT_ATOMS: atom_id res chain seq x y z
N ALA A 1 -25.00 -15.74 0.71
CA ALA A 1 -24.83 -14.62 -0.24
C ALA A 1 -23.78 -15.02 -1.27
N ALA A 2 -24.09 -15.01 -2.55
CA ALA A 2 -23.17 -15.41 -3.62
C ALA A 2 -22.27 -14.22 -4.00
N VAL A 3 -20.97 -14.31 -3.72
CA VAL A 3 -19.99 -13.32 -4.16
C VAL A 3 -19.75 -13.51 -5.65
N ARG A 4 -20.26 -12.59 -6.47
CA ARG A 4 -19.97 -12.55 -7.91
C ARG A 4 -18.52 -12.11 -8.12
N SER A 5 -17.68 -13.06 -8.50
CA SER A 5 -16.30 -12.77 -8.92
C SER A 5 -16.34 -11.99 -10.24
N ARG A 6 -16.06 -10.68 -10.19
CA ARG A 6 -15.78 -9.89 -11.40
C ARG A 6 -14.30 -10.06 -11.69
N ALA A 7 -13.98 -10.77 -12.77
CA ALA A 7 -12.61 -10.83 -13.28
C ALA A 7 -12.17 -9.41 -13.69
N VAL A 8 -11.22 -8.85 -12.94
CA VAL A 8 -10.52 -7.62 -13.30
C VAL A 8 -9.37 -8.04 -14.22
N GLY A 9 -9.53 -7.87 -15.52
CA GLY A 9 -8.47 -8.15 -16.49
C GLY A 9 -7.39 -7.09 -16.42
N LEU A 10 -6.19 -7.47 -15.94
CA LEU A 10 -5.00 -6.62 -16.03
C LEU A 10 -4.16 -7.09 -17.22
N ARG A 11 -3.89 -6.17 -18.18
CA ARG A 11 -2.99 -6.42 -19.30
C ARG A 11 -1.55 -6.12 -18.87
N CYS A 12 -0.72 -7.16 -18.84
CA CYS A 12 0.73 -7.05 -18.69
C CYS A 12 1.32 -6.74 -20.07
N TYR A 13 2.28 -5.81 -20.16
CA TYR A 13 3.05 -5.59 -21.39
C TYR A 13 4.17 -6.64 -21.46
N ASP A 14 4.14 -7.48 -22.50
CA ASP A 14 4.98 -8.67 -22.66
C ASP A 14 6.49 -8.37 -22.83
N CYS A 15 7.32 -9.13 -22.11
CA CYS A 15 8.73 -9.40 -22.40
C CYS A 15 8.95 -10.92 -22.26
N PRO A 16 9.40 -11.68 -23.28
CA PRO A 16 9.27 -13.15 -23.29
C PRO A 16 10.16 -13.94 -22.30
N ALA A 17 11.10 -13.32 -21.59
CA ALA A 17 12.15 -14.03 -20.85
C ALA A 17 11.98 -14.12 -19.31
N ALA A 18 10.94 -13.50 -18.72
CA ALA A 18 10.79 -13.39 -17.26
C ALA A 18 9.54 -14.10 -16.68
N ILE A 19 8.81 -14.88 -17.48
CA ILE A 19 7.39 -15.24 -17.25
C ILE A 19 7.15 -16.14 -16.00
N SER A 20 8.19 -16.75 -15.41
CA SER A 20 8.00 -17.76 -14.36
C SER A 20 8.02 -17.22 -12.91
N SER A 21 8.78 -16.15 -12.61
CA SER A 21 8.92 -15.63 -11.23
C SER A 21 8.02 -14.41 -10.94
N THR A 22 7.86 -13.49 -11.90
CA THR A 22 7.03 -12.28 -11.74
C THR A 22 5.53 -12.59 -11.69
N THR A 23 5.07 -13.59 -12.45
CA THR A 23 3.66 -14.03 -12.43
C THR A 23 3.25 -14.53 -11.04
N THR A 24 4.15 -15.24 -10.35
CA THR A 24 3.91 -15.79 -9.01
C THR A 24 3.86 -14.70 -7.95
N ALA A 25 4.79 -13.73 -7.97
CA ALA A 25 4.79 -12.60 -7.03
C ALA A 25 3.57 -11.67 -7.22
N ALA A 26 3.22 -11.38 -8.48
CA ALA A 26 2.03 -10.60 -8.81
C ALA A 26 0.74 -11.35 -8.40
N ALA A 27 0.65 -12.65 -8.65
CA ALA A 27 -0.49 -13.48 -8.23
C ALA A 27 -0.62 -13.55 -6.71
N ALA A 28 0.49 -13.69 -5.98
CA ALA A 28 0.50 -13.66 -4.52
C ALA A 28 0.04 -12.31 -3.98
N THR A 29 0.53 -11.22 -4.55
CA THR A 29 0.10 -9.85 -4.19
C THR A 29 -1.38 -9.65 -4.46
N LEU A 30 -1.88 -10.08 -5.62
CA LEU A 30 -3.30 -10.03 -5.96
C LEU A 30 -4.15 -10.85 -4.98
N SER A 31 -3.70 -12.07 -4.64
CA SER A 31 -4.36 -12.91 -3.63
C SER A 31 -4.45 -12.18 -2.28
N ASN A 32 -3.36 -11.56 -1.83
CA ASN A 32 -3.35 -10.81 -0.57
C ASN A 32 -4.32 -9.61 -0.60
N ILE A 33 -4.36 -8.87 -1.70
CA ILE A 33 -5.31 -7.77 -1.90
C ILE A 33 -6.76 -8.26 -1.85
N LEU A 34 -7.07 -9.34 -2.56
CA LEU A 34 -8.43 -9.90 -2.61
C LEU A 34 -8.86 -10.48 -1.26
N ASN A 35 -7.95 -11.16 -0.54
CA ASN A 35 -8.22 -11.72 0.78
C ASN A 35 -8.34 -10.64 1.85
N SER A 36 -7.62 -9.53 1.72
CA SER A 36 -7.77 -8.37 2.61
C SER A 36 -9.13 -7.69 2.42
N GLY A 37 -9.61 -7.61 1.18
CA GLY A 37 -10.86 -6.93 0.81
C GLY A 37 -10.80 -5.39 0.89
N VAL A 38 -9.77 -4.84 1.52
CA VAL A 38 -9.50 -3.41 1.65
C VAL A 38 -8.01 -3.13 1.48
N ILE A 39 -7.67 -1.91 1.08
CA ILE A 39 -6.30 -1.39 1.11
C ILE A 39 -6.33 -0.13 1.96
N ALA A 40 -5.61 -0.12 3.08
CA ALA A 40 -5.51 1.09 3.89
C ALA A 40 -4.52 2.06 3.24
N CYS A 41 -4.93 3.30 3.01
CA CYS A 41 -4.06 4.34 2.45
C CYS A 41 -3.61 5.29 3.57
N LEU A 42 -2.30 5.34 3.82
CA LEU A 42 -1.68 6.16 4.84
C LEU A 42 -0.95 7.37 4.23
N ARG A 43 -1.26 8.55 4.79
CA ARG A 43 -0.54 9.81 4.53
C ARG A 43 -0.24 10.44 5.88
N ALA A 44 0.99 10.87 6.10
CA ALA A 44 1.40 11.57 7.30
C ALA A 44 2.28 12.78 6.98
N GLN A 45 2.46 13.65 7.97
CA GLN A 45 3.27 14.87 7.86
C GLN A 45 4.74 14.64 8.27
N SER A 46 5.06 13.47 8.84
CA SER A 46 6.41 13.08 9.22
C SER A 46 6.60 11.56 9.13
N ALA A 47 7.85 11.11 9.13
CA ALA A 47 8.20 9.69 9.14
C ALA A 47 7.74 9.00 10.43
N ASP A 48 7.90 9.65 11.59
CA ASP A 48 7.54 9.08 12.89
C ASP A 48 6.03 8.82 12.99
N VAL A 49 5.21 9.80 12.58
CA VAL A 49 3.74 9.63 12.58
C VAL A 49 3.33 8.56 11.57
N ALA A 50 4.00 8.48 10.41
CA ALA A 50 3.73 7.42 9.44
C ALA A 50 4.05 6.03 10.02
N LEU A 51 5.18 5.89 10.70
CA LEU A 51 5.62 4.63 11.28
C LEU A 51 4.66 4.16 12.37
N GLU A 52 4.31 5.02 13.33
CA GLU A 52 3.41 4.67 14.42
C GLU A 52 2.00 4.37 13.92
N ALA A 53 1.48 5.17 12.97
CA ALA A 53 0.18 4.90 12.37
C ALA A 53 0.16 3.59 11.58
N ALA A 54 1.25 3.28 10.86
CA ALA A 54 1.39 2.01 10.13
C ALA A 54 1.42 0.81 11.09
N ARG A 55 2.19 0.90 12.19
CA ARG A 55 2.22 -0.14 13.24
C ARG A 55 0.83 -0.37 13.81
N ALA A 56 0.16 0.70 14.22
CA ALA A 56 -1.17 0.62 14.80
C ALA A 56 -2.17 -0.03 13.82
N ALA A 57 -2.15 0.36 12.54
CA ALA A 57 -3.01 -0.20 11.51
C ALA A 57 -2.75 -1.71 11.31
N ILE A 58 -1.49 -2.12 11.19
CA ILE A 58 -1.13 -3.53 10.99
C ILE A 58 -1.51 -4.36 12.21
N THR A 59 -1.23 -3.88 13.42
CA THR A 59 -1.64 -4.54 14.67
C THR A 59 -3.16 -4.65 14.81
N ALA A 60 -3.91 -3.67 14.28
CA ALA A 60 -5.38 -3.72 14.22
C ALA A 60 -5.94 -4.68 13.15
N GLY A 61 -5.08 -5.36 12.38
CA GLY A 61 -5.47 -6.37 11.40
C GLY A 61 -5.45 -5.92 9.94
N VAL A 62 -4.89 -4.74 9.64
CA VAL A 62 -4.66 -4.33 8.25
C VAL A 62 -3.56 -5.18 7.62
N SER A 63 -3.91 -6.02 6.66
CA SER A 63 -2.98 -6.92 5.96
C SER A 63 -2.38 -6.33 4.67
N VAL A 64 -2.98 -5.26 4.13
CA VAL A 64 -2.48 -4.55 2.94
C VAL A 64 -2.50 -3.05 3.19
N LEU A 65 -1.32 -2.42 3.18
CA LEU A 65 -1.11 -1.01 3.51
C LEU A 65 -0.38 -0.30 2.37
N GLU A 66 -0.92 0.85 1.94
CA GLU A 66 -0.34 1.73 0.95
C GLU A 66 0.10 3.06 1.61
N ILE A 67 1.38 3.43 1.53
CA ILE A 67 1.86 4.72 2.03
C ILE A 67 2.08 5.68 0.86
N VAL A 68 1.53 6.89 0.93
CA VAL A 68 1.71 7.86 -0.16
C VAL A 68 3.16 8.36 -0.18
N VAL A 69 3.77 8.41 -1.38
CA VAL A 69 5.18 8.82 -1.58
C VAL A 69 5.48 10.25 -1.11
N SER A 70 4.48 11.14 -1.10
CA SER A 70 4.61 12.48 -0.56
C SER A 70 4.75 12.54 0.97
N THR A 71 4.61 11.40 1.66
CA THR A 71 4.88 11.30 3.09
C THR A 71 6.39 11.42 3.32
N PRO A 72 6.85 12.39 4.13
CA PRO A 72 8.28 12.53 4.41
C PRO A 72 8.87 11.25 4.99
N GLY A 73 10.01 10.79 4.45
CA GLY A 73 10.70 9.60 4.94
C GLY A 73 10.01 8.25 4.63
N VAL A 74 9.12 8.20 3.64
CA VAL A 74 8.36 6.98 3.28
C VAL A 74 9.23 5.74 3.08
N PHE A 75 10.41 5.87 2.49
CA PHE A 75 11.28 4.72 2.22
C PHE A 75 11.93 4.17 3.49
N GLN A 76 12.31 5.03 4.43
CA GLN A 76 12.79 4.62 5.75
C GLN A 76 11.69 3.87 6.52
N VAL A 77 10.47 4.39 6.49
CA VAL A 77 9.29 3.76 7.10
C VAL A 77 9.03 2.39 6.48
N LEU A 78 9.00 2.28 5.15
CA LEU A 78 8.80 1.01 4.45
C LEU A 78 9.90 0.00 4.79
N HIS A 79 11.17 0.43 4.79
CA HIS A 79 12.28 -0.45 5.15
C HIS A 79 12.10 -1.03 6.55
N GLN A 80 11.72 -0.21 7.52
CA GLN A 80 11.47 -0.67 8.89
C GLN A 80 10.25 -1.60 8.99
N LEU A 81 9.14 -1.25 8.34
CA LEU A 81 7.92 -2.07 8.37
C LEU A 81 8.11 -3.45 7.72
N VAL A 82 8.93 -3.57 6.67
CA VAL A 82 9.25 -4.88 6.06
C VAL A 82 9.98 -5.80 7.04
N GLN A 83 10.84 -5.23 7.90
CA GLN A 83 11.54 -6.02 8.93
C GLN A 83 10.59 -6.43 10.06
N ASP A 84 9.73 -5.51 10.48
CA ASP A 84 8.84 -5.73 11.63
C ASP A 84 7.63 -6.60 11.28
N PHE A 85 7.15 -6.53 10.03
CA PHE A 85 5.94 -7.20 9.56
C PHE A 85 6.15 -7.87 8.19
N PRO A 86 6.97 -8.96 8.11
CA PRO A 86 7.36 -9.58 6.84
C PRO A 86 6.20 -10.21 6.06
N SER A 87 5.05 -10.47 6.70
CA SER A 87 3.85 -11.02 6.08
C SER A 87 2.88 -9.97 5.55
N THR A 88 3.08 -8.69 5.88
CA THR A 88 2.19 -7.60 5.46
C THR A 88 2.52 -7.19 4.03
N THR A 89 1.51 -7.03 3.19
CA THR A 89 1.71 -6.48 1.84
C THR A 89 1.79 -4.96 1.93
N LEU A 90 2.98 -4.42 1.64
CA LEU A 90 3.26 -2.99 1.70
C LEU A 90 3.44 -2.42 0.30
N GLY A 91 2.74 -1.32 0.01
CA GLY A 91 2.85 -0.60 -1.25
C GLY A 91 3.12 0.89 -1.03
N CYS A 92 3.52 1.58 -2.10
CA CYS A 92 3.60 3.03 -2.09
C CYS A 92 2.84 3.65 -3.26
N ASN A 93 2.14 4.74 -2.99
CA ASN A 93 1.39 5.45 -4.02
C ASN A 93 2.16 6.68 -4.50
N MET A 94 2.56 6.68 -5.77
CA MET A 94 3.05 7.88 -6.43
C MET A 94 1.87 8.56 -7.13
N LYS A 95 1.12 9.38 -6.40
CA LYS A 95 0.22 10.37 -7.01
C LYS A 95 0.94 11.72 -7.08
N PRO A 96 0.83 12.44 -8.21
CA PRO A 96 1.33 13.81 -8.31
C PRO A 96 0.81 14.62 -7.13
N LEU A 97 1.69 15.38 -6.48
CA LEU A 97 1.32 16.25 -5.37
C LEU A 97 0.40 17.35 -5.92
N ARG A 98 -0.92 17.10 -5.91
CA ARG A 98 -1.90 18.15 -6.16
C ARG A 98 -1.96 18.99 -4.89
N ILE A 99 -1.17 20.07 -4.85
CA ILE A 99 -1.23 21.09 -3.82
C ILE A 99 -2.69 21.54 -3.75
N ARG A 100 -3.42 21.10 -2.72
CA ARG A 100 -4.72 21.72 -2.42
C ARG A 100 -4.39 23.05 -1.76
N HIS A 101 -4.76 24.14 -2.42
CA HIS A 101 -4.72 25.51 -1.87
C HIS A 101 -5.80 25.76 -0.80
N ASP A 102 -6.37 24.72 -0.19
CA ASP A 102 -7.44 24.85 0.79
C ASP A 102 -6.93 24.41 2.18
N LEU A 103 -6.22 25.32 2.82
CA LEU A 103 -5.99 25.34 4.26
C LEU A 103 -7.18 26.10 4.89
N GLY A 104 -8.25 25.39 5.22
CA GLY A 104 -9.16 25.79 6.29
C GLY A 104 -8.53 25.50 7.66
N PRO A 105 -8.90 26.23 8.73
CA PRO A 105 -8.05 26.39 9.90
C PRO A 105 -8.15 25.15 10.82
N PHE A 106 -7.06 24.40 10.92
CA PHE A 106 -6.75 23.61 12.11
C PHE A 106 -5.59 24.29 12.84
N LEU A 107 -5.92 25.39 13.49
CA LEU A 107 -5.19 25.93 14.65
C LEU A 107 -6.21 26.00 15.78
N SER A 108 -6.03 25.14 16.79
CA SER A 108 -6.41 25.39 18.17
C SER A 108 -5.29 24.90 19.07
#